data_AF-A0A2E7QSX7-F1
#
_entry.id   AF-A0A2E7QSX7-F1
#
_cell.length_a   1.000
_cell.length_b   1.000
_cell.length_c   1.000
_cell.angle_alpha   90.00
_cell.angle_beta   90.00
_cell.angle_gamma   90.00
#
_symmetry.space_group_name_H-M   'P 1'
#
loop_
_entity.id
_entity.type
_entity.pdbx_description
1 polymer ?
#
loop_
_entity_poly.entity_id
_entity_poly.type
_entity_poly.pdbx_seq_one_letter_code
_entity_poly.pdbx_strand_id
1 'polypeptide(L)' 'MARTTKPLTNTEVKQAKPKDKIYALSDGNGLQLRVKPNGSKLWLFDYRRPYTKKRTCLSFGAYPEATC' A
#
# COMPACT_ATOMS: atom_id res chain seq x y z
N MET A 1 -0.62 -22.50 -3.49
CA MET A 1 -1.49 -22.06 -2.37
C MET A 1 -1.75 -20.56 -2.55
N ALA A 2 -3.00 -20.17 -2.81
CA ALA A 2 -3.35 -18.76 -2.89
C ALA A 2 -3.17 -18.13 -1.51
N ARG A 3 -2.27 -17.14 -1.38
CA ARG A 3 -2.13 -16.40 -0.13
C ARG A 3 -3.40 -15.57 0.03
N THR A 4 -4.30 -15.98 0.92
CA THR A 4 -5.45 -15.17 1.34
C THR A 4 -4.91 -13.99 2.14
N THR A 5 -4.57 -12.90 1.44
CA THR A 5 -4.20 -11.63 2.08
C THR A 5 -5.45 -11.09 2.77
N LYS A 6 -5.38 -10.90 4.10
CA LYS A 6 -6.44 -10.22 4.83
C LYS A 6 -6.47 -8.76 4.39
N PRO A 7 -7.66 -8.18 4.09
CA PRO A 7 -7.77 -6.76 3.83
C PRO A 7 -7.33 -5.99 5.09
N LEU A 8 -6.52 -4.97 4.89
CA LEU A 8 -6.11 -4.01 5.90
C LEU A 8 -7.33 -3.22 6.34
N THR A 9 -7.50 -3.17 7.65
CA THR A 9 -8.49 -2.29 8.26
C THR A 9 -7.91 -0.89 8.44
N ASN A 10 -8.77 0.13 8.42
CA ASN A 10 -8.37 1.52 8.68
C ASN A 10 -7.59 1.65 10.01
N THR A 11 -7.95 0.85 11.01
CA THR A 11 -7.25 0.78 12.29
C THR A 11 -5.81 0.29 12.16
N GLU A 12 -5.57 -0.79 11.39
CA GLU A 12 -4.23 -1.30 11.13
C GLU A 12 -3.38 -0.30 10.33
N VAL A 13 -3.98 0.38 9.35
CA VAL A 13 -3.32 1.44 8.57
C VAL A 13 -2.90 2.61 9.48
N LYS A 14 -3.76 3.01 10.42
CA LYS A 14 -3.45 4.06 11.41
C LYS A 14 -2.37 3.61 12.39
N GLN A 15 -2.48 2.39 12.92
CA GLN A 15 -1.53 1.81 13.87
C GLN A 15 -0.18 1.43 13.25
N ALA A 16 -0.08 1.34 11.92
CA ALA A 16 1.16 1.07 11.22
C ALA A 16 2.19 2.17 11.55
N LYS A 17 3.18 1.84 12.38
CA LYS A 17 4.27 2.74 12.77
C LYS A 17 5.46 2.59 11.83
N PRO A 18 6.16 3.69 11.50
CA PRO A 18 7.41 3.59 10.75
C PRO A 18 8.39 2.64 11.47
N LYS A 19 9.06 1.80 10.69
CA LYS A 19 10.15 0.93 11.14
C LYS A 19 11.44 1.43 10.49
N ASP A 20 12.59 0.97 10.98
CA ASP A 20 13.90 1.33 10.41
C ASP A 20 14.04 0.99 8.92
N LYS A 21 13.24 0.03 8.43
CA LYS A 21 13.16 -0.36 7.03
C LYS A 21 11.79 -0.06 6.44
N ILE A 22 11.82 0.33 5.17
CA ILE A 22 10.61 0.48 4.35
C ILE A 22 9.91 -0.88 4.27
N TYR A 23 8.65 -0.93 4.66
CA TYR A 23 7.83 -2.15 4.57
C TYR A 23 6.52 -1.87 3.84
N ALA A 24 5.98 -2.90 3.19
CA ALA A 24 4.70 -2.85 2.50
C ALA A 24 3.70 -3.77 3.21
N LEU A 25 2.52 -3.25 3.50
CA LEU A 25 1.37 -4.00 4.00
C LEU A 25 0.46 -4.27 2.80
N SER A 26 0.25 -5.53 2.45
CA SER A 26 -0.64 -5.88 1.34
C SER A 26 -2.08 -5.98 1.84
N ASP A 27 -2.97 -5.25 1.18
CA ASP A 27 -4.42 -5.24 1.41
C ASP A 27 -5.15 -6.33 0.59
N GLY A 28 -4.43 -6.95 -0.36
CA GLY A 28 -5.01 -7.88 -1.32
C GLY A 28 -5.44 -7.18 -2.61
N ASN A 29 -5.84 -7.97 -3.61
CA ASN A 29 -6.21 -7.48 -4.95
C ASN A 29 -5.17 -6.61 -5.67
N GLY A 30 -3.92 -6.59 -5.21
CA GLY A 30 -2.84 -5.76 -5.74
C GLY A 30 -2.60 -4.46 -4.96
N LEU A 31 -3.44 -4.12 -3.97
CA LEU A 31 -3.27 -2.93 -3.14
C LEU A 31 -2.28 -3.18 -2.01
N GLN A 32 -1.39 -2.21 -1.79
CA GLN A 32 -0.34 -2.25 -0.79
C GLN A 32 -0.10 -0.86 -0.19
N LEU A 33 0.01 -0.79 1.13
CA LEU A 33 0.44 0.39 1.86
C LEU A 33 1.92 0.32 2.16
N ARG A 34 2.71 1.21 1.57
CA ARG A 34 4.14 1.32 1.79
C ARG A 34 4.45 2.33 2.88
N VAL A 35 4.96 1.87 4.00
CA VAL A 35 5.34 2.71 5.13
C VAL A 35 6.85 2.93 5.09
N LYS A 36 7.26 4.18 4.97
CA LYS A 36 8.67 4.59 4.98
C LYS A 36 9.14 4.87 6.42
N PRO A 37 10.45 4.77 6.70
CA PRO A 37 11.01 5.08 8.02
C PRO A 37 10.80 6.55 8.42
N ASN A 38 10.62 7.45 7.45
CA ASN A 38 10.32 8.86 7.69
C ASN A 38 8.88 9.13 8.20
N GLY A 39 8.07 8.08 8.43
CA GLY A 39 6.68 8.22 8.85
C GLY A 39 5.68 8.42 7.71
N SER A 40 6.14 8.65 6.48
CA SER A 40 5.25 8.76 5.32
C SER A 40 4.70 7.39 4.93
N LYS A 41 3.38 7.32 4.74
CA LYS A 41 2.70 6.13 4.23
C LYS A 41 2.25 6.43 2.80
N LEU A 42 2.47 5.51 1.87
CA LEU A 42 2.10 5.66 0.46
C LEU A 42 1.24 4.49 0.03
N TRP A 43 0.10 4.76 -0.58
CA TRP A 43 -0.71 3.72 -1.19
C TRP A 43 -0.19 3.41 -2.60
N LEU A 44 0.01 2.12 -2.86
CA LEU A 44 0.48 1.57 -4.13
C LEU A 44 -0.46 0.45 -4.57
N PHE A 45 -0.79 0.42 -5.86
CA PHE A 45 -1.65 -0.59 -6.45
C PHE A 45 -0.97 -1.22 -7.65
N ASP A 46 -0.53 -2.46 -7.46
CA ASP A 46 0.06 -3.28 -8.50
C ASP A 46 -1.04 -3.99 -9.27
N TYR A 47 -1.29 -3.53 -10.48
CA TYR A 47 -2.29 -4.12 -11.36
C TYR A 47 -1.72 -4.41 -12.73
N ARG A 48 -2.40 -5.31 -13.44
CA ARG A 48 -2.09 -5.60 -14.83
C ARG A 48 -3.04 -4.79 -15.69
N ARG A 49 -2.48 -3.91 -16.52
CA ARG A 49 -3.30 -3.10 -17.44
C ARG A 49 -4.09 -4.04 -18.35
N PRO A 50 -5.42 -3.85 -18.50
CA PRO A 50 -6.26 -4.79 -19.25
C PRO A 50 -5.85 -4.89 -20.72
N TYR A 51 -5.46 -3.77 -21.34
CA TYR A 51 -5.10 -3.71 -22.75
C TYR A 51 -3.66 -4.14 -23.05
N THR A 52 -2.68 -3.66 -22.27
CA THR A 52 -1.26 -3.90 -22.57
C THR A 52 -0.68 -5.11 -21.83
N LYS A 53 -1.43 -5.71 -20.89
CA LYS A 53 -0.97 -6.78 -19.99
C LYS A 53 0.34 -6.47 -19.27
N LYS A 54 0.79 -5.21 -19.26
CA LYS A 54 1.97 -4.76 -18.52
C LYS A 54 1.60 -4.61 -17.04
N ARG A 55 2.50 -5.05 -16.16
CA ARG A 55 2.38 -4.75 -14.73
C ARG A 55 2.68 -3.27 -14.52
N THR A 56 1.81 -2.59 -13.80
CA THR A 56 1.95 -1.17 -13.46
C THR A 56 1.67 -1.02 -11.98
N CYS A 57 2.52 -0.23 -11.33
CA CYS A 57 2.32 0.22 -9.96
C CYS A 57 1.70 1.63 -10.01
N LEU A 58 0.47 1.77 -9.53
CA LEU A 58 -0.21 3.06 -9.41
C LEU A 58 -0.05 3.57 -7.99
N SER A 59 0.42 4.80 -7.80
CA SER A 59 0.44 5.43 -6.48
C SER A 59 -0.79 6.30 -6.28
N PHE A 60 -1.53 6.07 -5.20
CA PHE A 60 -2.71 6.86 -4.83
C PHE A 60 -2.36 8.10 -4.00
N GLY A 61 -1.10 8.24 -3.56
CA GLY A 61 -0.66 9.36 -2.73
C GLY A 61 -0.29 8.98 -1.30
N ALA A 62 0.04 9.99 -0.50
CA ALA A 62 0.48 9.84 0.87
C ALA A 62 -0.69 9.81 1.86
N TYR A 63 -0.55 9.03 2.93
CA TYR A 63 -1.48 8.96 4.04
C TYR A 63 -0.79 9.40 5.35
N PRO A 64 -1.46 10.19 6.21
CA PRO A 64 -2.70 10.93 5.92
C PRO A 64 -2.46 11.95 4.80
N GLU A 65 -3.48 12.19 3.98
CA GLU A 65 -3.46 13.32 3.06
C GLU A 65 -3.23 14.56 3.94
N ALA A 66 -2.13 15.27 3.71
CA ALA A 66 -1.82 16.45 4.48
C ALA A 66 -2.91 17.48 4.18
N THR A 67 -3.91 17.56 5.05
CA THR A 67 -4.88 18.64 5.05
C THR A 67 -4.10 19.91 5.35
N CYS A 68 -3.88 20.71 4.32
CA CYS A 68 -3.44 22.09 4.47
C CYS A 68 -4.57 22.96 5.04
#